data_AF-A0A836ZQV9-F1
#
_entry.id   AF-A0A836ZQV9-F1
#
_cell.length_a   1.000
_cell.length_b   1.000
_cell.length_c   1.000
_cell.angle_alpha   90.00
_cell.angle_beta   90.00
_cell.angle_gamma   90.00
#
_symmetry.space_group_name_H-M   'P 1'
#
loop_
_entity.id
_entity.type
_entity.pdbx_description
1 polymer ?
#
loop_
_entity_poly.entity_id
_entity_poly.type
_entity_poly.pdbx_seq_one_letter_code
_entity_poly.pdbx_strand_id
1 'polypeptide(L)'
;RLAAPLSAEDAMVQSMPDASPSKWHLAHTTWFFERFVLQADPAYRVFDPSWDFLFNSYYQSVGPMHARARRGVLSRPSLQQVRHYRAA
;
A
#
# COMPACT_ATOMS: atom_id res chain seq x y z
N ARG A 1 14.14 2.10 -6.52
CA ARG A 1 14.73 2.55 -7.81
C ARG A 1 13.71 2.50 -8.95
N LEU A 2 12.94 1.43 -9.12
CA LEU A 2 11.95 1.32 -10.22
C LEU A 2 10.95 2.48 -10.30
N ALA A 3 10.37 2.90 -9.17
CA ALA A 3 9.41 4.01 -9.13
C ALA A 3 10.04 5.39 -8.90
N ALA A 4 11.38 5.51 -8.98
CA ALA A 4 12.06 6.79 -8.79
C ALA A 4 11.70 7.87 -9.84
N PRO A 5 11.54 7.56 -11.14
CA PRO A 5 11.22 8.59 -12.13
C PRO A 5 9.74 9.00 -12.16
N LEU A 6 8.87 8.29 -11.45
CA LEU A 6 7.42 8.52 -11.51
C LEU A 6 7.01 9.75 -10.68
N SER A 7 6.17 10.60 -11.26
CA SER A 7 5.48 11.66 -10.53
C SER A 7 4.40 11.09 -9.60
N ALA A 8 3.74 11.98 -8.83
CA ALA A 8 2.62 11.56 -8.00
C ALA A 8 1.42 11.10 -8.84
N GLU A 9 1.19 11.77 -9.96
CA GLU A 9 0.13 11.51 -10.94
C GLU A 9 0.38 10.16 -11.62
N ASP A 10 1.59 9.92 -12.12
CA ASP A 10 1.97 8.64 -12.76
C ASP A 10 1.76 7.46 -11.80
N ALA A 11 2.13 7.65 -10.53
CA ALA A 11 2.09 6.58 -9.54
C ALA A 11 0.67 6.22 -9.08
N MET A 12 -0.35 7.00 -9.45
CA MET A 12 -1.75 6.79 -9.04
C MET A 12 -2.61 6.09 -10.10
N VAL A 13 -2.17 6.03 -11.36
CA VAL A 13 -2.97 5.48 -12.46
C VAL A 13 -3.14 3.95 -12.34
N GLN A 14 -4.36 3.48 -12.63
CA GLN A 14 -4.69 2.07 -12.86
C GLN A 14 -5.27 1.94 -14.27
N SER A 15 -4.47 1.48 -15.23
CA SER A 15 -4.85 1.43 -16.66
C SER A 15 -5.89 0.35 -16.97
N MET A 16 -5.90 -0.74 -16.20
CA MET A 16 -6.84 -1.86 -16.35
C MET A 16 -7.03 -2.55 -14.98
N PRO A 17 -8.12 -3.32 -14.77
CA PRO A 17 -8.39 -3.99 -13.50
C PRO A 17 -7.26 -4.91 -13.01
N ASP A 18 -6.48 -5.49 -13.92
CA ASP A 18 -5.36 -6.36 -13.58
C ASP A 18 -4.11 -5.61 -13.10
N ALA A 19 -3.93 -4.36 -13.54
CA ALA A 19 -2.85 -3.49 -13.07
C ALA A 19 -3.16 -2.93 -11.68
N SER A 20 -2.14 -2.43 -10.99
CA SER A 20 -2.32 -1.63 -9.77
C SER A 20 -1.44 -0.38 -9.84
N PRO A 21 -1.86 0.74 -9.22
CA PRO A 21 -1.04 1.94 -9.18
C PRO A 21 0.35 1.66 -8.60
N SER A 22 1.40 2.27 -9.14
CA SER A 22 2.75 2.08 -8.63
C SER A 22 2.87 2.47 -7.15
N LYS A 23 2.14 3.50 -6.69
CA LYS A 23 2.07 3.86 -5.27
C LYS A 23 1.43 2.78 -4.41
N TRP A 24 0.48 2.01 -4.95
CA TRP A 24 -0.13 0.89 -4.27
C TRP A 24 0.87 -0.25 -4.10
N HIS A 25 1.65 -0.60 -5.14
CA HIS A 25 2.71 -1.62 -5.02
C HIS A 25 3.78 -1.23 -3.99
N LEU A 26 4.20 0.03 -3.99
CA LEU A 26 5.14 0.59 -3.02
C LEU A 26 4.64 0.44 -1.58
N ALA A 27 3.36 0.71 -1.34
CA ALA A 27 2.77 0.59 -0.01
C ALA A 27 2.48 -0.86 0.37
N HIS A 28 1.94 -1.67 -0.55
CA HIS A 28 1.60 -3.07 -0.34
C HIS A 28 2.80 -3.91 0.10
N THR A 29 3.96 -3.71 -0.53
CA THR A 29 5.18 -4.43 -0.14
C THR A 29 5.65 -4.07 1.26
N THR A 30 5.49 -2.81 1.69
CA THR A 30 5.79 -2.42 3.07
C THR A 30 4.76 -2.95 4.06
N TRP A 31 3.48 -2.89 3.71
CA TRP A 31 2.39 -3.49 4.48
C TRP A 31 2.62 -4.98 4.74
N PHE A 32 3.13 -5.72 3.76
CA PHE A 32 3.45 -7.13 3.96
C PHE A 32 4.45 -7.35 5.11
N PHE A 33 5.57 -6.60 5.12
CA PHE A 33 6.55 -6.70 6.19
C PHE A 33 5.99 -6.19 7.52
N GLU A 34 5.26 -5.08 7.52
CA GLU A 34 4.63 -4.56 8.72
C GLU A 34 3.69 -5.60 9.35
N ARG A 35 2.80 -6.18 8.54
CA ARG A 35 1.75 -7.08 9.00
C ARG A 35 2.28 -8.43 9.46
N PHE A 36 3.19 -9.03 8.70
CA PHE A 36 3.61 -10.42 8.91
C PHE A 36 4.96 -10.57 9.63
N VAL A 37 5.73 -9.49 9.77
CA VAL A 37 7.03 -9.52 10.43
C VAL A 37 7.07 -8.56 11.62
N LEU A 38 6.81 -7.26 11.41
CA LEU A 38 7.01 -6.26 12.47
C LEU A 38 5.95 -6.34 13.57
N GLN A 39 4.68 -6.58 13.22
CA GLN A 39 3.60 -6.75 14.20
C GLN A 39 3.75 -8.02 15.07
N ALA A 40 4.72 -8.89 14.79
CA ALA A 40 5.07 -9.98 15.71
C ALA A 40 5.78 -9.46 16.98
N ASP A 41 6.38 -8.27 16.93
CA ASP A 41 6.93 -7.58 18.09
C ASP A 41 5.81 -6.80 18.83
N PRO A 42 5.49 -7.14 20.09
CA PRO A 42 4.47 -6.44 20.86
C PRO A 42 4.76 -4.94 21.10
N ALA A 43 6.00 -4.51 20.96
CA ALA A 43 6.39 -3.10 21.10
C ALA A 43 6.21 -2.29 19.80
N TYR A 44 6.05 -2.97 18.65
CA TYR A 44 5.92 -2.30 17.37
C TYR A 44 4.61 -1.51 17.28
N ARG A 45 4.69 -0.31 16.70
CA ARG A 45 3.53 0.55 16.46
C ARG A 45 3.23 0.60 14.97
N VAL A 46 2.03 0.14 14.61
CA VAL A 46 1.52 0.22 13.24
C VAL A 46 1.54 1.67 12.75
N PHE A 47 2.03 1.89 11.54
CA PHE A 47 2.21 3.21 10.96
C PHE A 47 0.87 3.96 10.81
N ASP A 48 -0.13 3.31 10.21
CA ASP A 48 -1.51 3.78 10.13
C ASP A 48 -2.45 2.56 10.06
N PRO A 49 -3.23 2.27 11.12
CA PRO A 49 -4.12 1.10 11.15
C PRO A 49 -5.16 1.08 10.02
N SER A 50 -5.54 2.23 9.45
CA SER A 50 -6.53 2.29 8.37
C SER A 50 -5.99 1.75 7.04
N TRP A 51 -4.67 1.62 6.91
CA TRP A 51 -4.01 1.19 5.68
C TRP A 51 -4.03 -0.33 5.49
N ASP A 52 -4.34 -1.11 6.53
CA ASP A 52 -4.48 -2.57 6.45
C ASP A 52 -5.54 -2.96 5.40
N PHE A 53 -6.70 -2.28 5.43
CA PHE A 53 -7.76 -2.46 4.43
C PHE A 53 -7.32 -2.04 3.01
N LEU A 54 -6.51 -1.00 2.89
CA LEU A 54 -6.11 -0.44 1.59
C LEU A 54 -5.05 -1.31 0.89
N PHE A 55 -4.16 -1.93 1.66
CA PHE A 55 -2.97 -2.60 1.14
C PHE A 55 -2.97 -4.11 1.30
N ASN A 56 -3.95 -4.70 1.99
CA ASN A 56 -4.21 -6.13 1.86
C ASN A 56 -4.55 -6.49 0.40
N SER A 57 -3.81 -7.43 -0.17
CA SER A 57 -3.96 -7.83 -1.57
C SER A 57 -5.10 -8.82 -1.80
N TYR A 58 -5.21 -9.82 -0.92
CA TYR A 58 -6.12 -10.97 -1.02
C TYR A 58 -6.09 -11.89 0.21
N TYR A 59 -5.44 -11.51 1.31
CA TYR A 59 -5.35 -12.33 2.51
C TYR A 59 -6.67 -12.30 3.28
N GLN A 60 -7.59 -13.19 2.92
CA GLN A 60 -8.93 -13.26 3.51
C GLN A 60 -8.89 -13.58 5.01
N SER A 61 -7.90 -14.33 5.47
CA SER A 61 -7.68 -14.62 6.89
C SER A 61 -7.21 -13.40 7.70
N VAL A 62 -6.65 -12.38 7.02
CA VAL A 62 -6.22 -11.12 7.67
C VAL A 62 -7.40 -10.17 7.85
N GLY A 63 -8.29 -10.08 6.86
CA GLY A 63 -9.46 -9.21 6.92
C GLY A 63 -9.99 -8.77 5.55
N PRO A 64 -10.97 -7.85 5.54
CA PRO A 64 -11.50 -7.27 4.31
C PRO A 64 -10.43 -6.45 3.56
N MET A 65 -10.65 -6.22 2.27
CA MET A 65 -9.73 -5.47 1.43
C MET A 65 -10.45 -4.49 0.49
N HIS A 66 -9.78 -3.41 0.14
CA HIS A 66 -10.26 -2.52 -0.91
C HIS A 66 -10.30 -3.24 -2.26
N ALA A 67 -11.37 -3.02 -3.02
CA ALA A 67 -11.59 -3.70 -4.29
C ALA A 67 -10.43 -3.46 -5.28
N ARG A 68 -9.79 -4.55 -5.75
CA ARG A 68 -8.62 -4.51 -6.66
C ARG A 68 -8.84 -3.61 -7.87
N ALA A 69 -9.99 -3.73 -8.53
CA ALA A 69 -10.34 -2.95 -9.73
C ALA A 69 -10.53 -1.44 -9.45
N ARG A 70 -10.55 -1.02 -8.19
CA ARG A 70 -10.75 0.37 -7.75
C ARG A 70 -9.55 0.94 -7.00
N ARG A 71 -8.36 0.34 -7.10
CA ARG A 71 -7.16 0.88 -6.44
C ARG A 71 -6.77 2.25 -6.99
N GLY A 72 -7.02 2.52 -8.28
CA GLY A 72 -6.73 3.79 -8.94
C GLY A 72 -7.57 4.98 -8.48
N VAL A 73 -8.70 4.77 -7.79
CA VAL A 73 -9.52 5.89 -7.26
C VAL A 73 -9.05 6.37 -5.87
N LEU A 74 -8.06 5.69 -5.28
CA LEU A 74 -7.51 6.07 -3.98
C LEU A 74 -6.52 7.22 -4.13
N SER A 75 -7.01 8.47 -4.06
CA SER A 75 -6.14 9.66 -4.04
C SER A 75 -5.27 9.76 -2.79
N ARG A 76 -5.71 9.12 -1.68
CA ARG A 76 -4.94 8.97 -0.44
C ARG A 76 -4.70 7.50 -0.08
N PRO A 77 -3.58 7.18 0.59
CA PRO A 77 -2.46 8.08 0.92
C PRO A 77 -1.70 8.59 -0.31
N SER A 78 -1.05 9.75 -0.17
CA SER A 78 -0.24 10.37 -1.24
C SER A 78 1.03 9.56 -1.50
N LEU A 79 1.69 9.76 -2.65
CA LEU A 79 2.96 9.11 -2.94
C LEU A 79 4.03 9.44 -1.88
N GLN A 80 4.03 10.67 -1.35
CA GLN A 80 4.96 11.06 -0.28
C GLN A 80 4.67 10.33 1.02
N GLN A 81 3.41 10.19 1.43
CA GLN A 81 3.03 9.42 2.62
C GLN A 81 3.43 7.95 2.48
N VAL A 82 3.24 7.36 1.29
CA VAL A 82 3.72 6.01 1.00
C VAL A 82 5.25 5.94 1.10
N ARG A 83 6.00 6.93 0.58
CA ARG A 83 7.46 6.96 0.72
C ARG A 83 7.92 7.08 2.18
N HIS A 84 7.22 7.84 3.01
CA HIS A 84 7.50 7.91 4.45
C HIS A 84 7.24 6.58 5.15
N TYR A 85 6.11 5.92 4.83
CA TYR A 85 5.82 4.59 5.37
C TYR A 85 6.89 3.55 5.02
N ARG A 86 7.44 3.63 3.80
CA ARG A 86 8.55 2.75 3.38
C ARG A 86 9.86 2.98 4.12
N ALA A 87 10.04 4.15 4.74
CA ALA A 87 11.27 4.54 5.42
C ALA A 87 11.15 4.45 6.95
N ALA A 88 9.95 4.11 7.45
CA ALA A 88 9.66 3.93 8.87
C ALA A 88 10.23 2.61 9.40
#